data_AF-A0A661NJZ5-F1
#
_entry.id   AF-A0A661NJZ5-F1
#
_cell.length_a   1.000
_cell.length_b   1.000
_cell.length_c   1.000
_cell.angle_alpha   90.00
_cell.angle_beta   90.00
_cell.angle_gamma   90.00
#
_symmetry.space_group_name_H-M   'P 1'
#
loop_
_entity.id
_entity.type
_entity.pdbx_description
1 polymer ?
#
loop_
_entity_poly.entity_id
_entity_poly.type
_entity_poly.pdbx_seq_one_letter_code
_entity_poly.pdbx_strand_id
1 'polypeptide(L)'
;MRVGRLLRRIGQGLTMVGVVLAVLTVRVVTSSEAELSRADDLRRRGAVDEAIVHYRRAASWYAPGNPHVTDALDRLDHIGREAEEAGDAERALLAFRSIRGAILSARSTYTPHPARLRLANQRIAALMAAEDPPPMDAAKSQAVLEAEHLALLGRTRRPNMWFSLLLLAGFAAWVGGAFAFATRAIDDEDRIVPGAARLWGTTFIVGFGLFVLGMALA
;
A
#
# COMPACT_ATOMS: atom_id res chain seq x y z
N MET A 1 30.37 -27.74 -20.74
CA MET A 1 29.09 -27.46 -21.44
C MET A 1 27.87 -27.13 -20.55
N ARG A 2 27.79 -27.52 -19.27
CA ARG A 2 26.62 -27.20 -18.40
C ARG A 2 26.57 -25.74 -17.92
N VAL A 3 27.71 -25.13 -17.62
CA VAL A 3 27.83 -23.74 -17.08
C VAL A 3 27.34 -22.68 -18.08
N GLY A 4 27.69 -22.77 -19.37
CA GLY A 4 27.24 -21.80 -20.38
C GLY A 4 25.73 -21.78 -20.62
N ARG A 5 25.05 -22.93 -20.48
CA ARG A 5 23.58 -23.00 -20.58
C ARG A 5 22.89 -22.39 -19.36
N LEU A 6 23.47 -22.54 -18.17
CA LEU A 6 22.96 -21.93 -16.95
C LEU A 6 23.10 -20.41 -16.98
N LEU A 7 24.28 -19.89 -17.35
CA LEU A 7 24.52 -18.45 -17.50
C LEU A 7 23.59 -17.81 -18.54
N ARG A 8 23.34 -18.49 -19.67
CA ARG A 8 22.40 -17.99 -20.69
C ARG A 8 20.95 -17.94 -20.19
N ARG A 9 20.51 -18.95 -19.42
CA ARG A 9 19.16 -18.96 -18.81
C ARG A 9 19.01 -17.87 -17.76
N ILE A 10 20.03 -17.62 -16.94
CA ILE A 10 20.05 -16.51 -15.98
C ILE A 10 19.95 -15.18 -16.72
N GLY A 11 20.76 -14.99 -17.77
CA GLY A 11 20.71 -13.79 -18.62
C GLY A 11 19.32 -13.56 -19.23
N GLN A 12 18.71 -14.60 -19.81
CA GLN A 12 17.35 -14.53 -20.36
C GLN A 12 16.30 -14.18 -19.30
N GLY A 13 16.40 -14.77 -18.10
CA GLY A 13 15.52 -14.45 -16.98
C GLY A 13 15.64 -12.99 -16.56
N LEU A 14 16.86 -12.48 -16.41
CA LEU A 14 17.11 -11.07 -16.08
C LEU A 14 16.59 -10.13 -17.17
N THR A 15 16.80 -10.46 -18.45
CA THR A 15 16.25 -9.68 -19.56
C THR A 15 14.72 -9.64 -19.51
N MET A 16 14.06 -10.78 -19.27
CA MET A 16 12.62 -10.85 -19.19
C MET A 16 12.07 -10.03 -18.02
N VAL A 17 12.69 -10.12 -16.84
CA VAL A 17 12.35 -9.28 -15.68
C VAL A 17 12.52 -7.80 -16.01
N GLY A 18 13.63 -7.41 -16.66
CA GLY A 18 13.88 -6.05 -17.08
C GLY A 18 12.81 -5.51 -18.05
N VAL A 19 12.40 -6.32 -19.03
CA VAL A 19 11.32 -5.96 -19.99
C VAL A 19 9.99 -5.79 -19.27
N VAL A 20 9.63 -6.70 -18.36
CA VAL A 20 8.39 -6.59 -17.58
C VAL A 20 8.40 -5.32 -16.73
N LEU A 21 9.50 -5.04 -16.03
CA LEU A 21 9.65 -3.82 -15.25
C LEU A 21 9.53 -2.57 -16.12
N ALA A 22 10.16 -2.56 -17.30
CA ALA A 22 10.06 -1.43 -18.24
C ALA A 22 8.62 -1.18 -18.70
N VAL A 23 7.89 -2.23 -19.09
CA VAL A 23 6.48 -2.13 -19.51
C VAL A 23 5.60 -1.62 -18.36
N LEU A 24 5.83 -2.10 -17.14
CA LEU A 24 5.12 -1.63 -15.95
C LEU A 24 5.43 -0.14 -15.65
N THR A 25 6.69 0.28 -15.74
CA THR A 25 7.07 1.70 -15.56
C THR A 25 6.39 2.59 -16.59
N VAL A 26 6.42 2.21 -17.88
CA VAL A 26 5.73 2.96 -18.94
C VAL A 26 4.24 3.07 -18.63
N ARG A 27 3.58 1.98 -18.22
CA ARG A 27 2.17 1.99 -17.84
C ARG A 27 1.90 2.92 -16.66
N VAL A 28 2.72 2.88 -15.62
CA VAL A 28 2.54 3.72 -14.42
C VAL A 28 2.68 5.20 -14.78
N VAL A 29 3.71 5.58 -15.54
CA VAL A 29 3.95 6.98 -15.94
C VAL A 29 2.83 7.50 -16.83
N THR A 30 2.46 6.76 -17.88
CA THR A 30 1.39 7.17 -18.80
C THR A 30 0.01 7.24 -18.12
N SER A 31 -0.26 6.34 -17.16
CA SER A 31 -1.51 6.39 -16.39
C SER A 31 -1.53 7.59 -15.43
N SER A 32 -0.39 7.91 -14.82
CA SER A 32 -0.25 9.08 -13.95
C SER A 32 -0.44 10.38 -14.74
N GLU A 33 0.17 10.49 -15.92
CA GLU A 33 0.05 11.64 -16.82
C GLU A 33 -1.41 11.85 -17.29
N ALA A 34 -2.09 10.78 -17.72
CA ALA A 34 -3.47 10.85 -18.17
C ALA A 34 -4.42 11.31 -17.06
N GLU A 35 -4.25 10.81 -15.84
CA GLU A 35 -5.05 11.24 -14.68
C GLU A 35 -4.75 12.69 -14.29
N LEU A 36 -3.48 13.11 -14.35
CA LEU A 36 -3.07 14.50 -14.08
C LEU A 36 -3.69 15.47 -15.08
N SER A 37 -3.59 15.18 -16.37
CA SER A 37 -4.17 15.99 -17.44
C SER A 37 -5.69 16.11 -17.31
N ARG A 38 -6.38 15.01 -16.95
CA ARG A 38 -7.82 15.01 -16.70
C ARG A 38 -8.20 15.85 -15.48
N ALA A 39 -7.41 15.79 -14.42
CA ALA A 39 -7.61 16.61 -13.23
C ALA A 39 -7.44 18.10 -13.55
N ASP A 40 -6.42 18.47 -14.33
CA ASP A 40 -6.20 19.84 -14.78
C ASP A 40 -7.37 20.37 -15.64
N ASP A 41 -7.92 19.53 -16.52
CA ASP A 41 -9.12 19.86 -17.30
C ASP A 41 -10.35 20.13 -16.43
N LEU A 42 -10.60 19.26 -15.43
CA LEU A 42 -11.70 19.43 -14.49
C LEU A 42 -11.52 20.70 -13.65
N ARG A 43 -10.30 20.95 -13.18
CA ARG A 43 -9.98 22.15 -12.41
C ARG A 43 -10.18 23.42 -13.24
N ARG A 44 -9.77 23.44 -14.50
CA ARG A 44 -10.02 24.57 -15.43
C ARG A 44 -11.51 24.86 -15.64
N ARG A 45 -12.37 23.84 -15.55
CA ARG A 45 -13.83 23.95 -15.68
C ARG A 45 -14.53 24.30 -14.36
N GLY A 46 -13.78 24.47 -13.27
CA GLY A 46 -14.33 24.76 -11.94
C GLY A 46 -14.84 23.52 -11.19
N ALA A 47 -14.70 22.31 -11.75
CA ALA A 47 -15.08 21.05 -11.11
C ALA A 47 -13.98 20.57 -10.14
N VAL A 48 -13.71 21.37 -9.10
CA VAL A 48 -12.54 21.18 -8.21
C VAL A 48 -12.60 19.87 -7.42
N ASP A 49 -13.78 19.49 -6.92
CA ASP A 49 -13.91 18.26 -6.11
C ASP A 49 -13.67 17.00 -6.95
N GLU A 50 -14.13 16.99 -8.20
CA GLU A 50 -13.81 15.94 -9.18
C GLU A 50 -12.31 15.96 -9.55
N ALA A 51 -11.72 17.15 -9.69
CA ALA A 51 -10.29 17.28 -9.95
C ALA A 51 -9.45 16.67 -8.82
N ILE A 52 -9.82 16.88 -7.55
CA ILE A 52 -9.14 16.27 -6.38
C ILE A 52 -9.09 14.74 -6.50
N VAL A 53 -10.19 14.12 -6.94
CA VAL A 53 -10.26 12.66 -7.14
C VAL A 53 -9.25 12.19 -8.19
N HIS A 54 -9.13 12.92 -9.31
CA HIS A 54 -8.19 12.58 -10.38
C HIS A 54 -6.74 12.90 -10.02
N TYR A 55 -6.45 14.01 -9.34
CA TYR A 55 -5.11 14.27 -8.81
C TYR A 55 -4.68 13.20 -7.81
N ARG A 56 -5.59 12.73 -6.94
CA ARG A 56 -5.30 11.61 -6.03
C ARG A 56 -4.90 10.36 -6.80
N ARG A 57 -5.62 10.01 -7.87
CA ARG A 57 -5.29 8.84 -8.72
C ARG A 57 -3.93 9.02 -9.39
N ALA A 58 -3.66 10.19 -9.96
CA ALA A 58 -2.36 10.52 -10.54
C ALA A 58 -1.22 10.35 -9.53
N ALA A 59 -1.40 10.85 -8.31
CA ALA A 59 -0.44 10.71 -7.22
C ALA A 59 -0.29 9.28 -6.68
N SER A 60 -1.33 8.45 -6.79
CA SER A 60 -1.28 7.02 -6.43
C SER A 60 -0.51 6.16 -7.44
N TRP A 61 -0.34 6.61 -8.70
CA TRP A 61 0.49 5.96 -9.72
C TRP A 61 1.99 6.19 -9.46
N TYR A 62 2.46 5.78 -8.29
CA TYR A 62 3.82 6.00 -7.85
C TYR A 62 4.81 5.04 -8.54
N ALA A 63 5.83 5.63 -9.15
CA ALA A 63 7.10 5.00 -9.47
C ALA A 63 8.23 5.97 -9.09
N PRO A 64 9.39 5.47 -8.61
CA PRO A 64 10.54 6.33 -8.36
C PRO A 64 10.88 7.16 -9.60
N GLY A 65 11.00 8.49 -9.44
CA GLY A 65 11.32 9.42 -10.53
C GLY A 65 10.14 9.84 -11.42
N ASN A 66 8.89 9.40 -11.13
CA ASN A 66 7.72 9.88 -11.86
C ASN A 66 7.40 11.36 -11.50
N PRO A 67 7.54 12.32 -12.43
CA PRO A 67 7.28 13.74 -12.15
C PRO A 67 5.80 14.02 -11.87
N HIS A 68 4.88 13.34 -12.57
CA HIS A 68 3.45 13.59 -12.50
C HIS A 68 2.85 13.35 -11.10
N VAL A 69 3.47 12.46 -10.32
CA VAL A 69 3.08 12.24 -8.92
C VAL A 69 3.39 13.47 -8.08
N THR A 70 4.57 14.07 -8.26
CA THR A 70 4.97 15.27 -7.52
C THR A 70 4.08 16.44 -7.90
N ASP A 71 3.82 16.62 -9.20
CA ASP A 71 2.91 17.64 -9.70
C ASP A 71 1.50 17.48 -9.13
N ALA A 72 0.94 16.27 -9.17
CA ALA A 72 -0.39 16.01 -8.62
C ALA A 72 -0.47 16.31 -7.11
N LEU A 73 0.57 15.96 -6.36
CA LEU A 73 0.66 16.28 -4.93
C LEU A 73 0.78 17.79 -4.68
N ASP A 74 1.51 18.53 -5.53
CA ASP A 74 1.59 20.00 -5.47
C ASP A 74 0.25 20.66 -5.80
N ARG A 75 -0.47 20.15 -6.80
CA ARG A 75 -1.82 20.62 -7.16
C ARG A 75 -2.80 20.40 -6.01
N LEU A 76 -2.76 19.25 -5.35
CA LEU A 76 -3.58 18.96 -4.17
C LEU A 76 -3.23 19.86 -2.97
N ASP A 77 -1.94 20.09 -2.68
CA ASP A 77 -1.52 20.97 -1.58
C ASP A 77 -2.04 22.39 -1.80
N HIS A 78 -1.92 22.86 -3.03
CA HIS A 78 -2.40 24.17 -3.42
C HIS A 78 -3.92 24.30 -3.32
N ILE A 79 -4.70 23.31 -3.80
CA ILE A 79 -6.16 23.30 -3.61
C ILE A 79 -6.53 23.31 -2.12
N GLY A 80 -5.80 22.56 -1.30
CA GLY A 80 -6.01 22.53 0.15
C GLY A 80 -5.83 23.91 0.78
N ARG A 81 -4.78 24.64 0.41
CA ARG A 81 -4.50 25.99 0.91
C ARG A 81 -5.49 27.04 0.38
N GLU A 82 -5.83 27.00 -0.90
CA GLU A 82 -6.86 27.89 -1.48
C GLU A 82 -8.20 27.70 -0.75
N ALA A 83 -8.56 26.45 -0.42
CA ALA A 83 -9.76 26.15 0.36
C ALA A 83 -9.67 26.63 1.81
N GLU A 84 -8.51 26.47 2.48
CA GLU A 84 -8.27 27.05 3.83
C GLU A 84 -8.45 28.59 3.81
N GLU A 85 -7.88 29.28 2.83
CA GLU A 85 -7.98 30.73 2.67
C GLU A 85 -9.42 31.19 2.38
N ALA A 86 -10.19 30.37 1.65
CA ALA A 86 -11.60 30.61 1.38
C ALA A 86 -12.55 30.23 2.52
N GLY A 87 -12.04 29.63 3.61
CA GLY A 87 -12.86 29.12 4.72
C GLY A 87 -13.64 27.84 4.39
N ASP A 88 -13.32 27.17 3.28
CA ASP A 88 -13.92 25.91 2.87
C ASP A 88 -13.17 24.73 3.51
N ALA A 89 -13.48 24.49 4.79
CA ALA A 89 -12.84 23.43 5.57
C ALA A 89 -13.03 22.04 4.97
N GLU A 90 -14.19 21.76 4.38
CA GLU A 90 -14.50 20.45 3.78
C GLU A 90 -13.60 20.15 2.59
N ARG A 91 -13.47 21.10 1.65
CA ARG A 91 -12.59 20.94 0.49
C ARG A 91 -11.12 20.88 0.89
N ALA A 92 -10.71 21.68 1.87
CA ALA A 92 -9.36 21.62 2.41
C ALA A 92 -9.04 20.22 2.97
N LEU A 93 -9.94 19.68 3.80
CA LEU A 93 -9.83 18.33 4.35
C LEU A 93 -9.80 17.27 3.26
N LEU A 94 -10.65 17.38 2.24
CA LEU A 94 -10.67 16.44 1.11
C LEU A 94 -9.33 16.42 0.37
N ALA A 95 -8.73 17.59 0.11
CA ALA A 95 -7.44 17.71 -0.57
C ALA A 95 -6.29 17.11 0.26
N PHE A 96 -6.15 17.48 1.54
CA PHE A 96 -5.08 16.95 2.39
C PHE A 96 -5.26 15.45 2.70
N ARG A 97 -6.50 14.96 2.88
CA ARG A 97 -6.79 13.52 3.00
C ARG A 97 -6.43 12.77 1.72
N SER A 98 -6.57 13.41 0.56
CA SER A 98 -6.17 12.83 -0.73
C SER A 98 -4.65 12.71 -0.86
N ILE A 99 -3.89 13.72 -0.43
CA ILE A 99 -2.41 13.64 -0.32
C ILE A 99 -2.00 12.48 0.57
N ARG A 100 -2.56 12.42 1.79
CA ARG A 100 -2.30 11.35 2.76
C ARG A 100 -2.64 9.99 2.15
N GLY A 101 -3.82 9.85 1.56
CA GLY A 101 -4.28 8.61 0.95
C GLY A 101 -3.37 8.13 -0.18
N ALA A 102 -2.97 9.03 -1.08
CA ALA A 102 -2.06 8.71 -2.18
C ALA A 102 -0.70 8.23 -1.66
N ILE A 103 -0.07 8.97 -0.76
CA ILE A 103 1.24 8.61 -0.20
C ILE A 103 1.17 7.27 0.56
N LEU A 104 0.12 7.06 1.38
CA LEU A 104 -0.04 5.82 2.12
C LEU A 104 -0.38 4.63 1.22
N SER A 105 -1.01 4.84 0.07
CA SER A 105 -1.27 3.78 -0.92
C SER A 105 0.00 3.32 -1.65
N ALA A 106 0.95 4.24 -1.86
CA ALA A 106 2.23 3.96 -2.50
C ALA A 106 3.30 3.43 -1.52
N ARG A 107 3.00 3.37 -0.22
CA ARG A 107 3.97 2.92 0.79
C ARG A 107 4.20 1.41 0.68
N SER A 108 5.44 1.00 0.94
CA SER A 108 5.81 -0.41 1.09
C SER A 108 6.69 -0.55 2.34
N THR A 109 7.92 -1.06 2.19
CA THR A 109 8.96 -1.03 3.23
C THR A 109 9.42 0.39 3.55
N TYR A 110 9.28 1.32 2.60
CA TYR A 110 9.52 2.74 2.78
C TYR A 110 8.25 3.56 2.51
N THR A 111 8.25 4.80 2.99
CA THR A 111 7.18 5.77 2.75
C THR A 111 7.70 6.83 1.77
N PRO A 112 7.12 6.97 0.56
CA PRO A 112 7.49 8.05 -0.34
C PRO A 112 7.03 9.41 0.23
N HIS A 113 7.72 10.50 -0.13
CA HIS A 113 7.38 11.88 0.25
C HIS A 113 7.01 12.08 1.75
N PRO A 114 7.83 11.62 2.72
CA PRO A 114 7.48 11.64 4.13
C PRO A 114 7.23 13.05 4.69
N ALA A 115 7.92 14.07 4.15
CA ALA A 115 7.70 15.47 4.54
C ALA A 115 6.29 15.94 4.17
N ARG A 116 5.81 15.61 2.96
CA ARG A 116 4.45 15.94 2.49
C ARG A 116 3.39 15.21 3.30
N LEU A 117 3.64 13.95 3.66
CA LEU A 117 2.75 13.18 4.54
C LEU A 117 2.61 13.82 5.94
N ARG A 118 3.73 14.25 6.54
CA ARG A 118 3.68 14.95 7.85
C ARG A 118 2.90 16.24 7.76
N LEU A 119 3.14 17.05 6.72
CA LEU A 119 2.43 18.30 6.50
C LEU A 119 0.92 18.07 6.33
N ALA A 120 0.53 17.11 5.49
CA ALA A 120 -0.87 16.76 5.31
C ALA A 120 -1.51 16.27 6.61
N ASN A 121 -0.81 15.46 7.41
CA ASN A 121 -1.32 15.04 8.72
C ASN A 121 -1.52 16.21 9.68
N GLN A 122 -0.59 17.18 9.72
CA GLN A 122 -0.72 18.39 10.54
C GLN A 122 -1.93 19.22 10.10
N ARG A 123 -2.09 19.45 8.80
CA ARG A 123 -3.22 20.19 8.24
C ARG A 123 -4.56 19.51 8.52
N ILE A 124 -4.65 18.19 8.31
CA ILE A 124 -5.85 17.41 8.65
C ILE A 124 -6.17 17.53 10.14
N ALA A 125 -5.16 17.41 11.03
CA ALA A 125 -5.38 17.50 12.47
C ALA A 125 -5.89 18.89 12.88
N ALA A 126 -5.31 19.95 12.34
CA ALA A 126 -5.73 21.33 12.61
C ALA A 126 -7.16 21.59 12.12
N LEU A 127 -7.48 21.16 10.90
CA LEU A 127 -8.84 21.30 10.33
C LEU A 127 -9.87 20.50 11.11
N MET A 128 -9.57 19.26 11.49
CA MET A 128 -10.48 18.43 12.31
C MET A 128 -10.69 19.01 13.71
N ALA A 129 -9.66 19.59 14.31
CA ALA A 129 -9.76 20.23 15.63
C ALA A 129 -10.59 21.52 15.61
N ALA A 130 -10.76 22.13 14.43
CA ALA A 130 -11.59 23.32 14.23
C ALA A 130 -13.07 22.99 13.96
N GLU A 131 -13.41 21.73 13.68
CA GLU A 131 -14.81 21.28 13.61
C GLU A 131 -15.45 21.25 15.00
N ASP A 132 -16.77 21.38 15.07
CA ASP A 132 -17.51 21.31 16.34
C ASP A 132 -17.22 19.98 17.06
N PRO A 133 -16.59 20.00 18.24
CA PRO A 133 -16.22 18.77 18.92
C PRO A 133 -17.47 18.02 19.40
N PRO A 134 -17.44 16.67 19.41
CA PRO A 134 -18.52 15.91 20.01
C PRO A 134 -18.69 16.29 21.49
N PRO A 135 -19.88 16.11 22.09
CA PRO A 135 -20.16 16.55 23.47
C PRO A 135 -19.15 16.05 24.52
N MET A 136 -18.55 14.87 24.30
CA MET A 136 -17.53 14.32 25.21
C MET A 136 -16.22 15.12 25.23
N ASP A 137 -15.95 15.86 24.15
CA ASP A 137 -14.71 16.60 23.92
C ASP A 137 -14.91 18.12 23.99
N ALA A 138 -16.13 18.60 24.24
CA ALA A 138 -16.47 20.02 24.24
C ALA A 138 -15.68 20.87 25.25
N ALA A 139 -15.15 20.26 26.32
CA ALA A 139 -14.31 20.94 27.31
C ALA A 139 -12.82 21.02 26.92
N LYS A 140 -12.40 20.31 25.87
CA LYS A 140 -11.00 20.30 25.41
C LYS A 140 -10.70 21.55 24.60
N SER A 141 -9.49 22.08 24.75
CA SER A 141 -9.03 23.15 23.87
C SER A 141 -8.70 22.61 22.49
N GLN A 142 -8.82 23.46 21.47
CA GLN A 142 -8.49 23.12 20.08
C GLN A 142 -7.07 22.56 19.94
N ALA A 143 -6.09 23.10 20.68
CA ALA A 143 -4.71 22.61 20.66
C ALA A 143 -4.58 21.17 21.17
N VAL A 144 -5.39 20.77 22.17
CA VAL A 144 -5.42 19.40 22.67
C VAL A 144 -6.06 18.47 21.65
N LEU A 145 -7.17 18.89 21.03
CA LEU A 145 -7.85 18.12 19.98
C LEU A 145 -6.94 17.89 18.77
N GLU A 146 -6.23 18.94 18.32
CA GLU A 146 -5.26 18.84 17.23
C GLU A 146 -4.15 17.83 17.55
N ALA A 147 -3.58 17.89 18.76
CA ALA A 147 -2.54 16.95 19.18
C ALA A 147 -3.06 15.50 19.24
N GLU A 148 -4.29 15.28 19.70
CA GLU A 148 -4.93 13.96 19.71
C GLU A 148 -5.18 13.44 18.29
N HIS A 149 -5.73 14.26 17.40
CA HIS A 149 -5.93 13.90 16.00
C HIS A 149 -4.61 13.59 15.30
N LEU A 150 -3.57 14.39 15.53
CA LEU A 150 -2.24 14.15 14.98
C LEU A 150 -1.64 12.84 15.49
N ALA A 151 -1.80 12.54 16.78
CA ALA A 151 -1.36 11.26 17.36
C ALA A 151 -2.10 10.07 16.72
N LEU A 152 -3.40 10.18 16.48
CA LEU A 152 -4.19 9.16 15.76
C LEU A 152 -3.71 8.97 14.32
N LEU A 153 -3.45 10.06 13.60
CA LEU A 153 -2.94 10.00 12.22
C LEU A 153 -1.54 9.39 12.13
N GLY A 154 -0.73 9.56 13.19
CA GLY A 154 0.60 8.96 13.33
C GLY A 154 0.59 7.47 13.68
N ARG A 155 -0.47 6.97 14.34
CA ARG A 155 -0.65 5.54 14.66
C ARG A 155 -0.91 4.72 13.39
N THR A 156 0.17 4.39 12.70
CA THR A 156 0.11 3.55 11.51
C THR A 156 0.18 2.09 11.94
N ARG A 157 -0.96 1.41 12.12
CA ARG A 157 -0.97 -0.05 12.29
C ARG A 157 -0.46 -0.68 10.99
N ARG A 158 0.80 -1.12 11.00
CA ARG A 158 1.42 -1.86 9.90
C ARG A 158 1.40 -3.33 10.27
N PRO A 159 0.95 -4.22 9.38
CA PRO A 159 1.27 -5.62 9.52
C PRO A 159 2.79 -5.76 9.57
N ASN A 160 3.31 -6.52 10.53
CA ASN A 160 4.74 -6.75 10.59
C ASN A 160 5.15 -7.57 9.36
N MET A 161 6.10 -7.05 8.56
CA MET A 161 6.55 -7.69 7.32
C MET A 161 7.05 -9.13 7.54
N TRP A 162 7.81 -9.36 8.62
CA TRP A 162 8.38 -10.67 8.90
C TRP A 162 7.31 -11.69 9.27
N PHE A 163 6.32 -11.30 10.08
CA PHE A 163 5.20 -12.18 10.42
C PHE A 163 4.25 -12.38 9.24
N SER A 164 4.12 -11.38 8.35
CA SER A 164 3.40 -11.54 7.08
C SER A 164 4.08 -12.55 6.14
N LEU A 165 5.42 -12.52 6.05
CA LEU A 165 6.18 -13.52 5.30
C LEU A 165 6.09 -14.91 5.94
N LEU A 166 6.14 -14.99 7.27
CA LEU A 166 5.97 -16.24 8.01
C LEU A 166 4.58 -16.84 7.76
N LEU A 167 3.54 -16.01 7.78
CA LEU A 167 2.17 -16.39 7.44
C LEU A 167 2.11 -17.00 6.03
N LEU A 168 2.67 -16.32 5.03
CA LEU A 168 2.65 -16.78 3.64
C LEU A 168 3.44 -18.09 3.45
N ALA A 169 4.61 -18.20 4.07
CA ALA A 169 5.43 -19.41 4.03
C ALA A 169 4.72 -20.58 4.74
N GLY A 170 4.13 -20.33 5.91
CA GLY A 170 3.33 -21.29 6.65
C GLY A 170 2.12 -21.78 5.84
N PHE A 171 1.39 -20.86 5.20
CA PHE A 171 0.27 -21.18 4.32
C PHE A 171 0.70 -22.08 3.14
N ALA A 172 1.80 -21.71 2.45
CA ALA A 172 2.31 -22.51 1.34
C ALA A 172 2.75 -23.91 1.78
N ALA A 173 3.43 -24.02 2.93
CA ALA A 173 3.83 -25.31 3.51
C ALA A 173 2.62 -26.14 3.94
N TRP A 174 1.61 -25.52 4.52
CA TRP A 174 0.38 -26.18 4.95
C TRP A 174 -0.40 -26.77 3.76
N VAL A 175 -0.71 -25.95 2.75
CA VAL A 175 -1.47 -26.38 1.57
C VAL A 175 -0.63 -27.35 0.71
N GLY A 176 0.65 -27.04 0.50
CA GLY A 176 1.56 -27.89 -0.26
C GLY A 176 1.79 -29.24 0.44
N GLY A 177 1.90 -29.24 1.76
CA GLY A 177 2.00 -30.43 2.60
C GLY A 177 0.75 -31.30 2.51
N ALA A 178 -0.44 -30.70 2.63
CA ALA A 178 -1.71 -31.43 2.46
C ALA A 178 -1.81 -32.08 1.08
N PHE A 179 -1.53 -31.32 0.02
CA PHE A 179 -1.59 -31.81 -1.36
C PHE A 179 -0.57 -32.92 -1.62
N ALA A 180 0.67 -32.75 -1.17
CA ALA A 180 1.72 -33.75 -1.32
C ALA A 180 1.44 -35.00 -0.47
N PHE A 181 0.82 -34.86 0.70
CA PHE A 181 0.36 -35.99 1.49
C PHE A 181 -0.70 -36.77 0.72
N ALA A 182 -1.76 -36.11 0.23
CA ALA A 182 -2.83 -36.77 -0.51
C ALA A 182 -2.36 -37.48 -1.79
N THR A 183 -1.34 -36.95 -2.46
CA THR A 183 -0.86 -37.48 -3.76
C THR A 183 0.36 -38.39 -3.67
N ARG A 184 1.09 -38.42 -2.55
CA ARG A 184 2.34 -39.18 -2.42
C ARG A 184 2.45 -40.03 -1.15
N ALA A 185 1.56 -39.85 -0.18
CA ALA A 185 1.57 -40.64 1.05
C ALA A 185 0.67 -41.89 0.95
N ILE A 186 -0.11 -42.01 -0.13
CA ILE A 186 -0.98 -43.14 -0.43
C ILE A 186 -0.47 -43.76 -1.74
N ASP A 187 -0.16 -45.05 -1.73
CA ASP A 187 0.23 -45.80 -2.93
C ASP A 187 -0.99 -46.31 -3.72
N ASP A 188 -0.75 -46.96 -4.85
CA ASP A 188 -1.80 -47.44 -5.77
C ASP A 188 -2.68 -48.53 -5.14
N GLU A 189 -2.23 -49.17 -4.05
CA GLU A 189 -2.97 -50.15 -3.26
C GLU A 189 -3.69 -49.55 -2.04
N ASP A 190 -3.85 -48.22 -2.00
CA ASP A 190 -4.44 -47.45 -0.89
C ASP A 190 -3.70 -47.62 0.45
N ARG A 191 -2.40 -47.98 0.42
CA ARG A 191 -1.58 -48.13 1.63
C ARG A 191 -0.79 -46.86 1.90
N ILE A 192 -0.59 -46.60 3.19
CA ILE A 192 0.17 -45.43 3.63
C ILE A 192 1.67 -45.71 3.47
N VAL A 193 2.34 -44.90 2.66
CA VAL A 193 3.80 -44.90 2.50
C VAL A 193 4.44 -44.17 3.68
N PRO A 194 5.07 -44.85 4.67
CA PRO A 194 5.36 -44.23 5.97
C PRO A 194 6.35 -43.06 5.91
N GLY A 195 7.32 -43.12 4.99
CA GLY A 195 8.31 -42.04 4.81
C GLY A 195 7.68 -40.76 4.24
N ALA A 196 6.87 -40.91 3.18
CA ALA A 196 6.16 -39.80 2.57
C ALA A 196 5.08 -39.24 3.50
N ALA A 197 4.34 -40.11 4.20
CA ALA A 197 3.34 -39.72 5.18
C ALA A 197 3.95 -38.90 6.33
N ARG A 198 5.09 -39.33 6.89
CA ARG A 198 5.77 -38.57 7.95
C ARG A 198 6.27 -37.23 7.46
N LEU A 199 6.93 -37.18 6.30
CA LEU A 199 7.49 -35.95 5.75
C LEU A 199 6.37 -34.93 5.49
N TRP A 200 5.40 -35.29 4.67
CA TRP A 200 4.35 -34.37 4.24
C TRP A 200 3.33 -34.06 5.35
N GLY A 201 3.06 -35.02 6.25
CA GLY A 201 2.25 -34.80 7.43
C GLY A 201 2.92 -33.83 8.41
N THR A 202 4.24 -33.94 8.61
CA THR A 202 4.99 -32.97 9.43
C THR A 202 5.01 -31.60 8.77
N THR A 203 5.24 -31.52 7.45
CA THR A 203 5.17 -30.25 6.70
C THR A 203 3.81 -29.58 6.83
N PHE A 204 2.72 -30.36 6.75
CA PHE A 204 1.35 -29.89 6.95
C PHE A 204 1.15 -29.29 8.36
N ILE A 205 1.49 -30.05 9.41
CA ILE A 205 1.27 -29.62 10.81
C ILE A 205 2.13 -28.38 11.14
N VAL A 206 3.42 -28.42 10.81
CA VAL A 206 4.33 -27.29 11.05
C VAL A 206 3.90 -26.07 10.23
N GLY A 207 3.55 -26.27 8.96
CA GLY A 207 3.05 -25.20 8.10
C GLY A 207 1.82 -24.51 8.68
N PHE A 208 0.85 -25.30 9.18
CA PHE A 208 -0.34 -24.77 9.83
C PHE A 208 0.00 -23.99 11.11
N GLY A 209 0.89 -24.52 11.95
CA GLY A 209 1.35 -23.82 13.15
C GLY A 209 2.02 -22.48 12.84
N LEU A 210 2.90 -22.44 11.84
CA LEU A 210 3.54 -21.21 11.38
C LEU A 210 2.55 -20.22 10.77
N PHE A 211 1.54 -20.71 10.07
CA PHE A 211 0.47 -19.89 9.51
C PHE A 211 -0.34 -19.19 10.61
N VAL A 212 -0.79 -19.94 11.63
CA VAL A 212 -1.53 -19.39 12.78
C VAL A 212 -0.69 -18.40 13.57
N LEU A 213 0.59 -18.73 13.82
CA LEU A 213 1.52 -17.84 14.50
C LEU A 213 1.74 -16.54 13.71
N GLY A 214 1.94 -16.66 12.39
CA GLY A 214 2.06 -15.53 11.49
C GLY A 214 0.80 -14.66 11.51
N MET A 215 -0.39 -15.25 11.51
CA MET A 215 -1.66 -14.51 11.58
C MET A 215 -1.84 -13.77 12.92
N ALA A 216 -1.44 -14.38 14.03
CA ALA A 216 -1.58 -13.76 15.35
C ALA A 216 -0.62 -12.58 15.57
N LEU A 217 0.52 -12.58 14.87
CA LEU A 217 1.61 -11.61 15.08
C LEU A 217 1.81 -10.62 13.91
N ALA A 218 1.18 -10.85 12.76
CA ALA A 218 1.20 -9.95 11.62
C ALA A 218 0.38 -8.70 11.90
#